data_AF-A0A529PDA8-F1
#
_entry.id   AF-A0A529PDA8-F1
#
_cell.length_a   1.000
_cell.length_b   1.000
_cell.length_c   1.000
_cell.angle_alpha   90.00
_cell.angle_beta   90.00
_cell.angle_gamma   90.00
#
_symmetry.space_group_name_H-M   'P 1'
#
loop_
_entity.id
_entity.type
_entity.pdbx_description
1 polymer ?
#
loop_
_entity_poly.entity_id
_entity_poly.type
_entity_poly.pdbx_seq_one_letter_code
_entity_poly.pdbx_strand_id
1 'polypeptide(L)'
;MEILLLFSAFVIATCGLVYELIAGTLASYLLGDSVTQFSTIIGAYLFAMGVGSWLSRYIERNLLAYFVRIELMVGAIGGSSAAVLFILFDQVASFRLWLYFLVGVIGILVGVEIPLLLRILEGRLAFKDLVSKVFTFDYVGALFASLLFPLVLVPHLGLIR
;
A
#
# COMPACT_ATOMS: atom_id res chain seq x y z
N MET A 1 -14.84 -6.56 17.52
CA MET A 1 -13.39 -6.36 17.38
C MET A 1 -12.87 -6.99 16.08
N GLU A 2 -13.15 -8.27 15.81
CA GLU A 2 -12.65 -8.97 14.60
C GLU A 2 -13.11 -8.34 13.28
N ILE A 3 -14.38 -7.95 13.18
CA ILE A 3 -14.93 -7.28 11.99
C ILE A 3 -14.21 -5.94 11.73
N LEU A 4 -13.82 -5.21 12.78
CA LEU A 4 -13.09 -3.95 12.65
C LEU A 4 -11.69 -4.17 12.08
N LEU A 5 -10.97 -5.21 12.53
CA LEU A 5 -9.64 -5.55 12.03
C LEU A 5 -9.67 -6.05 10.58
N LEU A 6 -10.70 -6.84 10.22
CA LEU A 6 -10.88 -7.28 8.83
C LEU A 6 -11.30 -6.13 7.91
N PHE A 7 -12.12 -5.21 8.41
CA PHE A 7 -12.50 -4.01 7.67
C PHE A 7 -11.30 -3.08 7.48
N SER A 8 -10.44 -2.94 8.48
CA SER A 8 -9.25 -2.11 8.34
C SER A 8 -8.26 -2.70 7.34
N ALA A 9 -8.07 -4.03 7.35
CA ALA A 9 -7.34 -4.75 6.31
C ALA A 9 -7.85 -4.45 4.90
N PHE A 10 -9.18 -4.46 4.71
CA PHE A 10 -9.80 -4.09 3.44
C PHE A 10 -9.48 -2.65 3.04
N VAL A 11 -9.61 -1.70 3.96
CA VAL A 11 -9.33 -0.27 3.70
C VAL A 11 -7.87 -0.07 3.30
N ILE A 12 -6.93 -0.73 3.97
CA ILE A 12 -5.51 -0.53 3.71
C ILE A 12 -5.09 -1.25 2.44
N ALA A 13 -5.61 -2.45 2.16
CA ALA A 13 -5.42 -3.10 0.87
C ALA A 13 -5.88 -2.19 -0.28
N THR A 14 -7.02 -1.51 -0.10
CA THR A 14 -7.48 -0.50 -1.06
C THR A 14 -6.50 0.69 -1.14
N CYS A 15 -6.10 1.28 -0.01
CA CYS A 15 -5.19 2.44 0.00
C CYS A 15 -3.80 2.11 -0.59
N GLY A 16 -3.19 1.00 -0.17
CA GLY A 16 -1.87 0.56 -0.61
C GLY A 16 -1.81 0.38 -2.13
N LEU A 17 -2.82 -0.29 -2.71
CA LEU A 17 -2.90 -0.48 -4.14
C LEU A 17 -3.21 0.83 -4.89
N VAL A 18 -4.04 1.71 -4.35
CA VAL A 18 -4.27 3.05 -4.93
C VAL A 18 -2.95 3.85 -4.98
N TYR A 19 -2.15 3.84 -3.91
CA TYR A 19 -0.88 4.58 -3.89
C TYR A 19 0.13 4.03 -4.89
N GLU A 20 0.20 2.71 -5.05
CA GLU A 20 1.01 2.07 -6.08
C GLU A 20 0.57 2.48 -7.49
N LEU A 21 -0.73 2.45 -7.77
CA LEU A 21 -1.29 2.87 -9.07
C LEU A 21 -1.04 4.35 -9.37
N ILE A 22 -1.11 5.23 -8.36
CA ILE A 22 -0.76 6.64 -8.50
C ILE A 22 0.72 6.78 -8.86
N ALA A 23 1.62 6.10 -8.13
CA ALA A 23 3.05 6.12 -8.41
C ALA A 23 3.36 5.61 -9.83
N GLY A 24 2.73 4.50 -10.22
CA GLY A 24 2.80 3.93 -11.57
C GLY A 24 2.35 4.89 -12.67
N THR A 25 1.22 5.55 -12.45
CA THR A 25 0.67 6.52 -13.40
C THR A 25 1.54 7.75 -13.52
N LEU A 26 1.99 8.32 -12.39
CA LEU A 26 2.90 9.47 -12.38
C LEU A 26 4.21 9.14 -13.09
N ALA A 27 4.83 8.01 -12.77
CA ALA A 27 6.05 7.56 -13.42
C ALA A 27 5.86 7.38 -14.92
N SER A 28 4.75 6.76 -15.36
CA SER A 28 4.44 6.60 -16.78
C SER A 28 4.24 7.93 -17.50
N TYR A 29 3.65 8.94 -16.84
CA TYR A 29 3.43 10.26 -17.44
C TYR A 29 4.71 11.08 -17.51
N LEU A 30 5.58 10.95 -16.51
CA LEU A 30 6.82 11.74 -16.36
C LEU A 30 8.03 11.15 -17.08
N LEU A 31 8.24 9.85 -16.92
CA LEU A 31 9.42 9.13 -17.41
C LEU A 31 9.15 8.44 -18.75
N GLY A 32 7.88 8.39 -19.17
CA GLY A 32 7.43 7.66 -20.35
C GLY A 32 7.41 6.14 -20.13
N ASP A 33 7.16 5.41 -21.21
CA ASP A 33 7.22 3.93 -21.27
C ASP A 33 6.46 3.22 -20.13
N SER A 34 5.13 3.19 -20.24
CA SER A 34 4.23 2.68 -19.21
C SER A 34 4.58 1.26 -18.74
N VAL A 35 4.97 0.37 -19.65
CA VAL A 35 5.20 -1.03 -19.31
C VAL A 35 6.39 -1.17 -18.36
N THR A 36 7.49 -0.47 -18.62
CA THR A 36 8.66 -0.53 -17.74
C THR A 36 8.41 0.17 -16.41
N GLN A 37 7.71 1.31 -16.40
CA GLN A 37 7.42 2.03 -15.14
C GLN A 37 6.50 1.22 -14.23
N PHE A 38 5.37 0.73 -14.73
CA PHE A 38 4.48 -0.10 -13.93
C PHE A 38 5.19 -1.38 -13.47
N SER A 39 5.94 -2.05 -14.36
CA SER A 39 6.63 -3.31 -14.00
C SER A 39 7.70 -3.11 -12.93
N THR A 40 8.47 -2.02 -13.00
CA THR A 40 9.52 -1.73 -12.00
C THR A 40 8.94 -1.25 -10.68
N ILE A 41 7.83 -0.49 -10.70
CA ILE A 41 7.14 -0.05 -9.48
C ILE A 41 6.48 -1.22 -8.79
N ILE A 42 5.76 -2.07 -9.50
CA ILE A 42 5.18 -3.31 -8.95
C ILE A 42 6.29 -4.18 -8.37
N GLY A 43 7.37 -4.41 -9.12
CA GLY A 43 8.50 -5.21 -8.64
C GLY A 43 9.14 -4.64 -7.37
N ALA A 44 9.40 -3.33 -7.33
CA ALA A 44 9.97 -2.67 -6.15
C ALA A 44 9.01 -2.68 -4.96
N TYR A 45 7.71 -2.48 -5.21
CA TYR A 45 6.65 -2.49 -4.22
C TYR A 45 6.48 -3.87 -3.58
N LEU A 46 6.39 -4.93 -4.39
CA LEU A 46 6.33 -6.32 -3.93
C LEU A 46 7.59 -6.70 -3.13
N PHE A 47 8.77 -6.29 -3.58
CA PHE A 47 10.02 -6.52 -2.86
C PHE A 47 10.02 -5.81 -1.49
N ALA A 48 9.61 -4.55 -1.47
CA ALA A 48 9.47 -3.76 -0.25
C ALA A 48 8.44 -4.37 0.72
N MET A 49 7.31 -4.88 0.21
CA MET A 49 6.35 -5.63 1.01
C MET A 49 6.95 -6.90 1.61
N GLY A 50 7.78 -7.64 0.86
CA GLY A 50 8.53 -8.77 1.39
C GLY A 50 9.48 -8.38 2.53
N VAL A 51 10.18 -7.25 2.39
CA VAL A 51 11.02 -6.68 3.45
C VAL A 51 10.16 -6.30 4.66
N GLY A 52 9.04 -5.61 4.47
CA GLY A 52 8.09 -5.28 5.55
C GLY A 52 7.58 -6.51 6.30
N SER A 53 7.17 -7.54 5.57
CA SER A 53 6.74 -8.81 6.15
C SER A 53 7.85 -9.46 6.98
N TRP A 54 9.10 -9.40 6.51
CA TRP A 54 10.25 -9.85 7.30
C TRP A 54 10.49 -8.98 8.54
N LEU A 55 10.35 -7.65 8.46
CA LEU A 55 10.47 -6.77 9.63
C LEU A 55 9.39 -7.03 10.69
N SER A 56 8.19 -7.44 10.27
CA SER A 56 7.05 -7.69 11.17
C SER A 56 7.39 -8.69 12.28
N ARG A 57 8.33 -9.61 12.03
CA ARG A 57 8.74 -10.64 13.01
C ARG A 57 9.38 -10.04 14.27
N TYR A 58 10.00 -8.87 14.15
CA TYR A 58 10.65 -8.19 15.29
C TYR A 58 9.65 -7.45 16.18
N ILE A 59 8.39 -7.32 15.76
CA ILE A 59 7.33 -6.71 16.55
C ILE A 59 6.69 -7.81 17.39
N GLU A 60 7.07 -7.90 18.66
CA GLU A 60 6.57 -8.95 19.57
C GLU A 60 5.57 -8.45 20.61
N ARG A 61 5.57 -7.15 20.93
CA ARG A 61 4.73 -6.57 21.99
C ARG A 61 3.79 -5.51 21.44
N ASN A 62 2.60 -5.41 22.04
CA ASN A 62 1.58 -4.41 21.69
C ASN A 62 1.20 -4.43 20.20
N LEU A 63 1.00 -5.62 19.62
CA LEU A 63 0.71 -5.82 18.20
C LEU A 63 -0.40 -4.89 17.69
N LEU A 64 -1.49 -4.74 18.46
CA LEU A 64 -2.61 -3.89 18.11
C LEU A 64 -2.25 -2.40 18.08
N ALA A 65 -1.40 -1.92 19.00
CA ALA A 65 -0.95 -0.53 18.99
C ALA A 65 0.00 -0.23 17.82
N TYR A 66 0.89 -1.18 17.50
CA TYR A 66 1.75 -1.08 16.32
C TYR A 66 0.95 -1.11 15.03
N PHE A 67 -0.06 -1.97 14.97
CA PHE A 67 -0.98 -2.07 13.84
C PHE A 67 -1.61 -0.70 13.54
N VAL A 68 -2.31 -0.11 14.50
CA VAL A 68 -2.95 1.21 14.34
C VAL A 68 -1.93 2.29 13.97
N ARG A 69 -0.73 2.25 14.55
CA ARG A 69 0.32 3.21 14.21
C ARG A 69 0.78 3.08 12.76
N ILE A 70 0.92 1.85 12.27
CA ILE A 70 1.26 1.59 10.87
C ILE A 70 0.13 2.07 9.95
N GLU A 71 -1.14 1.81 10.28
CA GLU A 71 -2.29 2.31 9.49
C GLU A 71 -2.25 3.84 9.33
N LEU A 72 -2.02 4.55 10.43
CA LEU A 72 -1.91 6.02 10.42
C LEU A 72 -0.70 6.49 9.59
N MET A 73 0.42 5.78 9.67
CA MET A 73 1.61 6.09 8.87
C MET A 73 1.39 5.84 7.38
N VAL A 74 0.73 4.73 7.00
CA VAL A 74 0.38 4.42 5.61
C VAL A 74 -0.56 5.49 5.07
N GLY A 75 -1.62 5.85 5.82
CA GLY A 75 -2.55 6.90 5.42
C GLY A 75 -1.88 8.26 5.27
N ALA A 76 -0.99 8.63 6.19
CA ALA A 76 -0.29 9.91 6.15
C ALA A 76 0.76 9.97 5.03
N ILE A 77 1.64 8.97 4.92
CA ILE A 77 2.74 8.95 3.95
C ILE A 77 2.18 8.67 2.55
N GLY A 78 1.30 7.68 2.42
CA GLY A 78 0.66 7.35 1.14
C GLY A 78 -0.25 8.46 0.65
N GLY A 79 -1.08 9.03 1.53
CA GLY A 79 -1.96 10.15 1.17
C GLY A 79 -1.21 11.42 0.75
N SER A 80 -0.05 11.70 1.36
CA SER A 80 0.80 12.83 0.98
C SER A 80 1.74 12.55 -0.19
N SER A 81 1.97 11.27 -0.55
CA SER A 81 2.92 10.86 -1.59
C SER A 81 2.66 11.52 -2.95
N ALA A 82 1.39 11.59 -3.37
CA ALA A 82 1.01 12.21 -4.63
C ALA A 82 1.36 13.71 -4.67
N ALA A 83 1.06 14.44 -3.58
CA ALA A 83 1.39 15.86 -3.46
C ALA A 83 2.90 16.10 -3.42
N VAL A 84 3.65 15.27 -2.68
CA VAL A 84 5.11 15.35 -2.60
C VAL A 84 5.76 15.08 -3.96
N LEU A 85 5.34 14.03 -4.66
CA LEU A 85 5.83 13.71 -6.00
C LEU A 85 5.50 14.79 -7.03
N PHE A 86 4.33 15.42 -6.89
CA PHE A 86 3.94 16.54 -7.75
C PHE A 86 4.81 17.79 -7.53
N ILE A 87 5.09 18.17 -6.27
CA ILE A 87 5.97 19.32 -5.98
C ILE A 87 7.40 19.06 -6.48
N LEU A 88 7.88 17.82 -6.36
CA LEU A 88 9.23 17.42 -6.80
C LEU A 88 9.35 17.21 -8.31
N PHE A 89 8.26 17.40 -9.07
CA PHE A 89 8.21 17.27 -10.53
C PHE A 89 9.29 18.09 -11.24
N ASP A 90 9.53 19.32 -10.79
CA ASP A 90 10.49 20.25 -11.42
C ASP A 90 11.94 19.74 -11.37
N GLN A 91 12.25 18.77 -10.50
CA GLN A 91 13.57 18.14 -10.40
C GLN A 91 13.59 16.73 -11.00
N VAL A 92 13.53 16.64 -12.33
CA VAL A 92 13.47 15.39 -13.11
C VAL A 92 14.52 14.34 -12.70
N ALA A 93 15.75 14.75 -12.37
CA ALA A 93 16.81 13.83 -11.96
C ALA A 93 16.58 13.23 -10.55
N SER A 94 16.01 14.01 -9.63
CA SER A 94 15.69 13.56 -8.26
C SER A 94 14.36 12.82 -8.19
N PHE A 95 13.45 13.03 -9.15
CA PHE A 95 12.12 12.44 -9.15
C PHE A 95 12.14 10.91 -9.02
N ARG A 96 12.97 10.23 -9.83
CA ARG A 96 13.05 8.76 -9.82
C ARG A 96 13.51 8.22 -8.46
N LEU A 97 14.45 8.90 -7.80
CA LEU A 97 14.94 8.51 -6.47
C LEU A 97 13.82 8.63 -5.43
N TRP A 98 13.11 9.76 -5.42
CA TRP A 98 11.99 9.99 -4.49
C TRP A 98 10.81 9.07 -4.73
N LEU A 99 10.51 8.76 -5.99
CA LEU A 99 9.49 7.81 -6.39
C LEU A 99 9.76 6.42 -5.80
N TYR A 100 10.92 5.83 -6.09
CA TYR A 100 11.24 4.49 -5.56
C TYR A 100 11.43 4.49 -4.05
N PHE A 101 11.89 5.60 -3.46
CA PHE A 101 11.94 5.75 -2.01
C PHE A 101 10.54 5.69 -1.39
N LEU A 102 9.57 6.46 -1.92
CA LEU A 102 8.19 6.46 -1.43
C LEU A 102 7.51 5.10 -1.65
N VAL A 103 7.66 4.51 -2.83
CA VAL A 103 7.16 3.16 -3.13
C VAL A 103 7.75 2.14 -2.15
N GLY A 104 9.03 2.24 -1.85
CA GLY A 104 9.71 1.40 -0.87
C GLY A 104 9.19 1.57 0.55
N VAL A 105 9.01 2.82 1.01
CA VAL A 105 8.48 3.10 2.36
C VAL A 105 7.04 2.61 2.50
N ILE A 106 6.18 2.92 1.54
CA ILE A 106 4.77 2.48 1.56
C ILE A 106 4.71 0.96 1.48
N GLY A 107 5.47 0.34 0.59
CA GLY A 107 5.54 -1.12 0.45
C GLY A 107 5.99 -1.80 1.74
N ILE A 108 7.03 -1.29 2.41
CA ILE A 108 7.45 -1.83 3.72
C ILE A 108 6.33 -1.73 4.76
N LEU A 109 5.67 -0.57 4.86
CA LEU A 109 4.60 -0.39 5.85
C LEU A 109 3.41 -1.32 5.60
N VAL A 110 2.96 -1.43 4.35
CA VAL A 110 1.87 -2.34 3.95
C VAL A 110 2.30 -3.81 4.14
N GLY A 111 3.54 -4.16 3.82
CA GLY A 111 4.05 -5.52 3.97
C GLY A 111 4.09 -6.03 5.41
N VAL A 112 4.24 -5.13 6.40
CA VAL A 112 4.18 -5.49 7.82
C VAL A 112 2.78 -5.92 8.24
N GLU A 113 1.75 -5.45 7.55
CA GLU A 113 0.36 -5.50 7.98
C GLU A 113 -0.23 -6.92 8.01
N ILE A 114 -0.13 -7.66 6.90
CA ILE A 114 -0.74 -9.00 6.78
C ILE A 114 -0.20 -9.94 7.88
N PRO A 115 1.13 -10.05 8.12
CA PRO A 115 1.63 -10.84 9.24
C PRO A 115 1.15 -10.36 10.61
N LEU A 116 1.06 -9.04 10.82
CA LEU A 116 0.58 -8.47 12.09
C LEU A 116 -0.88 -8.84 12.34
N LEU A 117 -1.73 -8.71 11.33
CA LEU A 117 -3.15 -9.10 11.38
C LEU A 117 -3.32 -10.58 11.70
N LEU A 118 -2.55 -11.44 11.03
CA LEU A 118 -2.55 -12.88 11.30
C LEU A 118 -2.19 -13.17 12.77
N ARG A 119 -1.19 -12.48 13.33
CA ARG A 119 -0.79 -12.65 14.74
C ARG A 119 -1.78 -12.05 15.73
N ILE A 120 -2.44 -10.94 15.41
CA ILE A 120 -3.44 -10.29 16.28
C ILE A 120 -4.71 -11.15 16.38
N LEU A 121 -5.07 -11.83 15.29
CA LEU A 121 -6.24 -12.68 15.21
C LEU A 121 -5.94 -14.16 15.53
N GLU A 122 -4.67 -14.49 15.77
CA GLU A 122 -4.22 -15.80 16.21
C GLU A 122 -4.94 -16.19 17.51
N GLY A 123 -5.61 -17.35 17.53
CA GLY A 123 -6.39 -17.83 18.67
C GLY A 123 -7.87 -17.45 18.69
N ARG A 124 -8.35 -16.60 17.76
CA ARG A 124 -9.78 -16.28 17.60
C ARG A 124 -10.49 -17.13 16.56
N LEU A 125 -9.76 -17.63 15.58
CA LEU A 125 -10.23 -18.45 14.48
C LEU A 125 -9.27 -19.62 14.25
N ALA A 126 -9.74 -20.69 13.61
CA ALA A 126 -8.86 -21.72 13.09
C ALA A 126 -7.90 -21.10 12.05
N PHE A 127 -6.64 -21.51 12.05
CA PHE A 127 -5.60 -20.94 11.18
C PHE A 127 -6.01 -20.91 9.69
N LYS A 128 -6.64 -21.97 9.20
CA LYS A 128 -7.17 -22.07 7.84
C LYS A 128 -8.18 -20.95 7.53
N ASP A 129 -9.14 -20.74 8.42
CA ASP A 129 -10.19 -19.74 8.23
C ASP A 129 -9.64 -18.32 8.38
N LEU A 130 -8.67 -18.14 9.27
CA LEU A 130 -7.99 -16.86 9.46
C LEU A 130 -7.26 -16.42 8.20
N VAL A 131 -6.39 -17.28 7.67
CA VAL A 131 -5.64 -17.02 6.43
C VAL A 131 -6.61 -16.76 5.28
N SER A 132 -7.62 -17.61 5.11
CA SER A 132 -8.63 -17.44 4.06
C SER A 132 -9.36 -16.11 4.16
N LYS A 133 -9.83 -15.71 5.35
CA LYS A 133 -10.54 -14.44 5.53
C LYS A 133 -9.63 -13.25 5.25
N VAL A 134 -8.43 -13.21 5.83
CA VAL A 134 -7.50 -12.07 5.66
C VAL A 134 -7.18 -11.86 4.17
N PHE A 135 -6.79 -12.91 3.46
CA PHE A 135 -6.52 -12.81 2.01
C PHE A 135 -7.77 -12.49 1.19
N THR A 136 -8.96 -12.94 1.59
CA THR A 136 -10.19 -12.59 0.90
C THR A 136 -10.45 -11.09 0.99
N PHE A 137 -10.32 -10.49 2.18
CA PHE A 137 -10.51 -9.05 2.34
C PHE A 137 -9.43 -8.24 1.62
N ASP A 138 -8.18 -8.72 1.63
CA ASP A 138 -7.07 -8.11 0.87
C ASP A 138 -7.36 -8.10 -0.64
N TYR A 139 -7.72 -9.25 -1.23
CA TYR A 139 -8.00 -9.34 -2.66
C TYR A 139 -9.27 -8.59 -3.08
N VAL A 140 -10.31 -8.56 -2.25
CA VAL A 140 -11.51 -7.76 -2.51
C VAL A 140 -11.17 -6.26 -2.42
N GLY A 141 -10.33 -5.87 -1.47
CA GLY A 141 -9.81 -4.50 -1.34
C GLY A 141 -8.98 -4.07 -2.53
N ALA A 142 -8.10 -4.95 -3.02
CA ALA A 142 -7.29 -4.76 -4.22
C ALA A 142 -8.16 -4.60 -5.48
N LEU A 143 -9.17 -5.47 -5.66
CA LEU A 143 -10.12 -5.35 -6.76
C LEU A 143 -10.85 -4.00 -6.69
N PHE A 144 -11.36 -3.64 -5.51
CA PHE A 144 -12.06 -2.38 -5.32
C PHE A 144 -11.17 -1.19 -5.66
N ALA A 145 -9.93 -1.15 -5.19
CA ALA A 145 -8.95 -0.12 -5.54
C ALA A 145 -8.66 -0.05 -7.05
N SER A 146 -8.40 -1.18 -7.69
CA SER A 146 -8.07 -1.24 -9.12
C SER A 146 -9.21 -0.76 -10.03
N LEU A 147 -10.46 -0.84 -9.57
CA LEU A 147 -11.63 -0.32 -10.27
C LEU A 147 -11.93 1.14 -9.88
N LEU A 148 -11.91 1.46 -8.59
CA LEU A 148 -12.20 2.80 -8.06
C LEU A 148 -11.21 3.84 -8.59
N PHE A 149 -9.93 3.45 -8.70
CA PHE A 149 -8.88 4.35 -9.18
C PHE A 149 -9.13 4.90 -10.59
N PRO A 150 -9.18 4.07 -11.65
CA PRO A 150 -9.37 4.56 -13.01
C PRO A 150 -10.80 5.06 -13.30
N LEU A 151 -11.84 4.52 -12.64
CA LEU A 151 -13.24 4.84 -12.96
C LEU A 151 -13.78 6.05 -12.19
N VAL A 152 -13.30 6.29 -10.96
CA VAL A 152 -13.85 7.33 -10.08
C VAL A 152 -12.77 8.35 -9.70
N LEU A 153 -11.65 7.92 -9.12
CA LEU A 153 -10.63 8.82 -8.60
C LEU A 153 -9.97 9.64 -9.72
N VAL A 154 -9.49 9.00 -10.79
CA VAL A 154 -8.82 9.70 -11.90
C VAL A 154 -9.76 10.69 -12.62
N PRO A 155 -11.00 10.32 -12.99
CA PRO A 155 -11.89 11.24 -13.72
C PRO A 155 -12.44 12.40 -12.87
N HIS A 156 -12.70 12.18 -11.57
CA HIS A 156 -13.34 13.19 -10.72
C HIS A 156 -12.35 14.07 -9.96
N LEU A 157 -11.24 13.51 -9.47
CA LEU A 157 -10.24 14.29 -8.74
C LEU A 157 -9.22 14.93 -9.66
N GLY A 158 -9.02 14.36 -10.86
CA GLY A 158 -8.02 14.82 -11.82
C GLY A 158 -6.60 14.63 -11.28
N LEU A 159 -5.78 13.83 -11.96
CA LEU A 159 -4.36 13.74 -11.61
C LEU A 159 -3.61 15.04 -11.94
N ILE A 160 -4.10 15.78 -12.93
CA ILE A 160 -3.50 17.02 -13.47
C ILE A 160 -4.64 17.87 -14.06
N ARG A 161 -4.76 19.12 -13.60
CA ARG A 161 -5.39 20.20 -14.33
C ARG A 161 -4.50 21.43 -14.25
#